data_AF-T0ZAX2-F1
#
_entry.id   AF-T0ZAX2-F1
#
_cell.length_a   1.000
_cell.length_b   1.000
_cell.length_c   1.000
_cell.angle_alpha   90.00
_cell.angle_beta   90.00
_cell.angle_gamma   90.00
#
_symmetry.space_group_name_H-M   'P 1'
#
loop_
_entity.id
_entity.type
_entity.pdbx_description
1 polymer ?
#
loop_
_entity_poly.entity_id
_entity_poly.type
_entity_poly.pdbx_seq_one_letter_code
_entity_poly.pdbx_strand_id
1 'polypeptide(L)'
;WNARQEGWLAEHMLIVGVENPEGQTFYLAAAFPSSCGKTNLAMLVPPRAFPGWKIWTVGDDIAWMHAGDDGRLWAINPEAGYFGVVPGTNATTNPNAFQMIQRDTIFTNVAVTSDHEPWWEGLPSGTPAFDWRGRPYDPINGPAAHPNSRFTTRAEQNPAWSEHSRDPMGVPITAILFGGRRAHVAPLVYEAKNWAHGVLTGCALASETTAAASGKT
;
A
#
# COMPACT_ATOMS: atom_id res chain seq x y z
N TRP A 1 15.54 -15.82 0.89
CA TRP A 1 16.68 -16.75 1.09
C TRP A 1 17.96 -16.16 0.48
N ASN A 2 17.98 -15.80 -0.81
CA ASN A 2 19.10 -15.09 -1.47
C ASN A 2 19.61 -13.90 -0.65
N ALA A 3 18.69 -12.99 -0.27
CA ALA A 3 18.98 -11.83 0.58
C ALA A 3 19.87 -12.14 1.80
N ARG A 4 19.55 -13.21 2.53
CA ARG A 4 20.34 -13.66 3.68
C ARG A 4 21.73 -14.18 3.31
N GLN A 5 21.87 -14.85 2.17
CA GLN A 5 23.15 -15.40 1.72
C GLN A 5 24.07 -14.31 1.15
N GLU A 6 23.48 -13.30 0.51
CA GLU A 6 24.18 -12.27 -0.25
C GLU A 6 24.33 -10.94 0.52
N GLY A 7 23.75 -10.83 1.72
CA GLY A 7 23.94 -9.67 2.61
C GLY A 7 23.04 -8.48 2.31
N TRP A 8 21.83 -8.71 1.77
CA TRP A 8 20.80 -7.70 1.53
C TRP A 8 19.47 -8.10 2.19
N LEU A 9 18.42 -7.28 2.05
CA LEU A 9 17.11 -7.46 2.68
C LEU A 9 15.99 -7.49 1.64
N ALA A 10 15.09 -8.47 1.72
CA ALA A 10 13.91 -8.57 0.87
C ALA A 10 12.68 -8.54 1.77
N GLU A 11 12.00 -7.40 1.83
CA GLU A 11 11.02 -7.11 2.87
C GLU A 11 9.65 -6.80 2.28
N HIS A 12 8.61 -7.17 3.04
CA HIS A 12 7.23 -6.80 2.76
C HIS A 12 6.97 -5.38 3.29
N MET A 13 7.53 -4.41 2.58
CA MET A 13 7.50 -2.99 2.92
C MET A 13 7.11 -2.15 1.71
N LEU A 14 6.26 -1.16 1.94
CA LEU A 14 6.14 -0.02 1.01
C LEU A 14 7.41 0.83 1.07
N ILE A 15 7.67 1.60 0.01
CA ILE A 15 8.70 2.64 -0.05
C ILE A 15 8.05 3.95 -0.49
N VAL A 16 8.23 4.99 0.32
CA VAL A 16 7.62 6.30 0.07
C VAL A 16 8.61 7.43 0.35
N GLY A 17 8.69 8.39 -0.56
CA GLY A 17 9.37 9.67 -0.35
C GLY A 17 8.42 10.67 0.29
N VAL A 18 8.85 11.31 1.37
CA VAL A 18 8.11 12.38 2.05
C VAL A 18 8.89 13.68 1.84
N GLU A 19 8.32 14.57 1.03
CA GLU A 19 8.90 15.89 0.75
C GLU A 19 8.32 16.90 1.72
N ASN A 20 9.19 17.61 2.44
CA ASN A 20 8.80 18.68 3.35
C ASN A 20 8.57 20.01 2.58
N PRO A 21 7.99 21.04 3.23
CA PRO A 21 7.74 22.33 2.58
C PRO A 21 8.99 23.09 2.09
N GLU A 22 10.19 22.69 2.54
CA GLU A 22 11.47 23.24 2.07
C GLU A 22 12.04 22.50 0.85
N GLY A 23 11.34 21.47 0.36
CA GLY A 23 11.75 20.66 -0.80
C GLY A 23 12.72 19.52 -0.45
N GLN A 24 12.93 19.21 0.83
CA GLN A 24 13.77 18.09 1.24
C GLN A 24 12.94 16.80 1.27
N THR A 25 13.42 15.75 0.58
CA THR A 25 12.75 14.45 0.53
C THR A 25 13.44 13.43 1.42
N PHE A 26 12.65 12.79 2.29
CA PHE A 26 13.08 11.69 3.16
C PHE A 26 12.36 10.41 2.74
N TYR A 27 13.11 9.34 2.44
CA TYR A 27 12.50 8.07 2.04
C TYR A 27 12.31 7.16 3.24
N LEU A 28 11.12 6.57 3.33
CA LEU A 28 10.69 5.70 4.40
C LEU A 28 10.34 4.33 3.82
N ALA A 29 10.77 3.27 4.50
CA ALA A 29 10.27 1.92 4.26
C ALA A 29 9.31 1.54 5.38
N ALA A 30 8.15 0.94 5.09
CA ALA A 30 7.18 0.61 6.14
C ALA A 30 6.55 -0.77 5.99
N ALA A 31 6.71 -1.60 7.03
CA ALA A 31 6.12 -2.92 7.13
C ALA A 31 4.81 -2.85 7.94
N PHE A 32 3.69 -3.09 7.24
CA PHE A 32 2.40 -3.33 7.86
C PHE A 32 1.80 -4.65 7.34
N PRO A 33 1.17 -5.47 8.20
CA PRO A 33 0.46 -6.66 7.76
C PRO A 33 -0.61 -6.35 6.71
N SER A 34 -1.04 -7.38 5.98
CA SER A 34 -2.07 -7.23 4.95
C SER A 34 -3.33 -6.56 5.49
N SER A 35 -3.90 -5.64 4.70
CA SER A 35 -5.08 -4.83 5.06
C SER A 35 -4.89 -3.89 6.26
N CYS A 36 -3.64 -3.54 6.62
CA CYS A 36 -3.32 -2.53 7.64
C CYS A 36 -2.94 -1.16 7.07
N GLY A 37 -3.27 -0.89 5.79
CA GLY A 37 -3.15 0.46 5.22
C GLY A 37 -1.86 0.77 4.45
N LYS A 38 -1.05 -0.23 4.07
CA LYS A 38 0.17 -0.02 3.26
C LYS A 38 -0.07 0.85 2.02
N THR A 39 -0.91 0.40 1.09
CA THR A 39 -1.24 1.15 -0.14
C THR A 39 -1.75 2.56 0.16
N ASN A 40 -2.56 2.74 1.21
CA ASN A 40 -3.06 4.07 1.59
C ASN A 40 -1.96 4.99 2.10
N LEU A 41 -0.97 4.47 2.84
CA LEU A 41 0.18 5.27 3.28
C LEU A 41 1.13 5.56 2.11
N ALA A 42 1.40 4.55 1.27
CA ALA A 42 2.30 4.67 0.13
C ALA A 42 1.83 5.73 -0.87
N MET A 43 0.50 5.92 -0.99
CA MET A 43 -0.15 6.86 -1.91
C MET A 43 -0.88 7.98 -1.17
N LEU A 44 -0.48 8.28 0.06
CA LEU A 44 -1.15 9.25 0.92
C LEU A 44 -1.22 10.62 0.23
N VAL A 45 -2.40 11.24 0.22
CA VAL A 45 -2.52 12.67 -0.05
C VAL A 45 -2.43 13.40 1.29
N PRO A 46 -1.40 14.25 1.51
CA PRO A 46 -1.27 14.99 2.75
C PRO A 46 -2.54 15.78 3.08
N PRO A 47 -3.05 15.68 4.31
CA PRO A 47 -4.26 16.40 4.66
C PRO A 47 -3.99 17.91 4.69
N ARG A 48 -5.06 18.71 4.55
CA ARG A 48 -4.97 20.20 4.49
C ARG A 48 -4.21 20.83 5.67
N ALA A 49 -4.15 20.15 6.82
CA ALA A 49 -3.41 20.60 8.00
C ALA A 49 -1.87 20.57 7.82
N PHE A 50 -1.36 19.91 6.76
CA PHE A 50 0.06 19.80 6.44
C PHE A 50 0.35 20.44 5.06
N PRO A 51 0.15 21.76 4.91
CA PRO A 51 0.39 22.44 3.65
C PRO A 51 1.88 22.34 3.25
N GLY A 52 2.14 22.16 1.95
CA GLY A 52 3.49 22.09 1.40
C GLY A 52 4.15 20.70 1.47
N TRP A 53 3.62 19.78 2.28
CA TRP A 53 4.08 18.40 2.29
C TRP A 53 3.63 17.67 1.03
N LYS A 54 4.50 16.81 0.47
CA LYS A 54 4.17 15.92 -0.64
C LYS A 54 4.62 14.49 -0.35
N ILE A 55 3.98 13.56 -1.04
CA ILE A 55 4.22 12.12 -0.92
C ILE A 55 4.52 11.59 -2.32
N TRP A 56 5.59 10.81 -2.43
CA TRP A 56 6.07 10.21 -3.66
C TRP A 56 6.15 8.69 -3.49
N THR A 57 5.31 7.94 -4.19
CA THR A 57 5.27 6.48 -4.11
C THR A 57 6.40 5.86 -4.94
N VAL A 58 7.26 5.06 -4.30
CA VAL A 58 8.25 4.22 -5.00
C VAL A 58 7.71 2.79 -5.15
N GLY A 59 7.08 2.25 -4.09
CA GLY A 59 6.40 0.96 -4.10
C GLY A 59 5.45 0.82 -2.91
N ASP A 60 4.46 -0.07 -2.99
CA ASP A 60 3.44 -0.22 -1.93
C ASP A 60 3.46 -1.57 -1.19
N ASP A 61 4.23 -2.55 -1.67
CA ASP A 61 4.21 -3.91 -1.08
C ASP A 61 5.61 -4.49 -0.83
N ILE A 62 6.53 -4.43 -1.80
CA ILE A 62 7.87 -5.04 -1.67
C ILE A 62 9.00 -4.02 -1.73
N ALA A 63 9.99 -4.19 -0.84
CA ALA A 63 11.25 -3.45 -0.85
C ALA A 63 12.43 -4.41 -0.86
N TRP A 64 13.35 -4.22 -1.81
CA TRP A 64 14.69 -4.83 -1.74
C TRP A 64 15.69 -3.78 -1.31
N MET A 65 16.40 -4.05 -0.22
CA MET A 65 17.29 -3.07 0.41
C MET A 65 18.71 -3.61 0.58
N HIS A 66 19.69 -2.74 0.36
CA HIS A 66 21.12 -3.08 0.51
C HIS A 66 21.90 -1.91 1.11
N ALA A 67 23.06 -2.19 1.71
CA ALA A 67 23.99 -1.14 2.08
C ALA A 67 24.66 -0.56 0.81
N GLY A 68 24.69 0.76 0.68
CA GLY A 68 25.43 1.47 -0.37
C GLY A 68 26.88 1.74 0.04
N ASP A 69 27.70 2.17 -0.92
CA ASP A 69 29.11 2.52 -0.69
C ASP A 69 29.29 3.69 0.30
N ASP A 70 28.25 4.51 0.46
CA ASP A 70 28.18 5.61 1.42
C ASP A 70 27.76 5.17 2.84
N GLY A 71 27.56 3.86 3.05
CA GLY A 71 27.13 3.28 4.32
C GLY A 71 25.64 3.45 4.65
N ARG A 72 24.84 4.06 3.77
CA ARG A 72 23.39 4.17 3.94
C ARG A 72 22.69 2.91 3.46
N LEU A 73 21.46 2.70 3.93
CA LEU A 73 20.56 1.67 3.40
C LEU A 73 19.82 2.24 2.19
N TRP A 74 19.91 1.58 1.04
CA TRP A 74 19.24 1.94 -0.20
C TRP A 74 18.15 0.92 -0.53
N ALA A 75 17.07 1.36 -1.18
CA ALA A 75 15.93 0.50 -1.49
C ALA A 75 15.42 0.67 -2.92
N ILE A 76 15.11 -0.43 -3.58
CA ILE A 76 14.35 -0.47 -4.83
C ILE A 76 12.99 -1.14 -4.60
N ASN A 77 12.01 -0.74 -5.41
CA ASN A 77 10.79 -1.52 -5.61
C ASN A 77 11.03 -2.49 -6.78
N PRO A 78 11.00 -3.81 -6.58
CA PRO A 78 11.18 -4.78 -7.66
C PRO A 78 9.93 -4.96 -8.54
N GLU A 79 8.80 -4.34 -8.19
CA GLU A 79 7.51 -4.49 -8.87
C GLU A 79 7.25 -3.40 -9.92
N ALA A 80 6.49 -3.73 -10.96
CA ALA A 80 6.16 -2.81 -12.06
C ALA A 80 4.73 -2.20 -11.96
N GLY A 81 3.96 -2.61 -10.97
CA GLY A 81 2.55 -2.28 -10.84
C GLY A 81 2.04 -2.48 -9.43
N TYR A 82 0.76 -2.22 -9.23
CA TYR A 82 0.08 -2.38 -7.96
C TYR A 82 -0.95 -3.49 -8.04
N PHE A 83 -1.01 -4.31 -6.99
CA PHE A 83 -2.02 -5.36 -6.82
C PHE A 83 -2.87 -5.11 -5.56
N GLY A 84 -3.58 -3.98 -5.56
CA GLY A 84 -4.26 -3.47 -4.37
C GLY A 84 -5.65 -4.08 -4.14
N VAL A 85 -6.08 -4.11 -2.87
CA VAL A 85 -7.45 -4.43 -2.47
C VAL A 85 -8.36 -3.29 -2.94
N VAL A 86 -9.41 -3.61 -3.71
CA VAL A 86 -10.28 -2.58 -4.28
C VAL A 86 -11.44 -2.13 -3.37
N PRO A 87 -12.10 -2.99 -2.56
CA PRO A 87 -13.18 -2.54 -1.67
C PRO A 87 -12.74 -1.43 -0.72
N GLY A 88 -13.55 -0.38 -0.63
CA GLY A 88 -13.24 0.84 0.13
C GLY A 88 -12.39 1.87 -0.62
N THR A 89 -11.82 1.54 -1.79
CA THR A 89 -11.10 2.52 -2.64
C THR A 89 -12.10 3.45 -3.31
N ASN A 90 -11.99 4.75 -3.06
CA ASN A 90 -12.80 5.77 -3.74
C ASN A 90 -12.08 7.13 -3.72
N ALA A 91 -12.67 8.13 -4.37
CA ALA A 91 -12.12 9.49 -4.46
C ALA A 91 -11.88 10.18 -3.10
N THR A 92 -12.54 9.74 -2.03
CA THR A 92 -12.41 10.30 -0.69
C THR A 92 -11.33 9.57 0.13
N THR A 93 -11.28 8.25 0.06
CA THR A 93 -10.40 7.42 0.90
C THR A 93 -8.99 7.29 0.36
N ASN A 94 -8.86 7.14 -0.97
CA ASN A 94 -7.57 7.05 -1.65
C ASN A 94 -7.70 7.62 -3.07
N PRO A 95 -7.65 8.95 -3.23
CA PRO A 95 -7.84 9.61 -4.53
C PRO A 95 -6.79 9.21 -5.56
N ASN A 96 -5.53 8.98 -5.16
CA ASN A 96 -4.47 8.54 -6.06
C ASN A 96 -4.76 7.15 -6.63
N ALA A 97 -5.12 6.19 -5.75
CA ALA A 97 -5.51 4.86 -6.20
C ALA A 97 -6.78 4.90 -7.05
N PHE A 98 -7.76 5.71 -6.68
CA PHE A 98 -9.00 5.84 -7.45
C PHE A 98 -8.76 6.41 -8.85
N GLN A 99 -7.88 7.40 -9.00
CA GLN A 99 -7.51 7.98 -10.29
C GLN A 99 -6.74 7.01 -11.18
N MET A 100 -5.76 6.28 -10.63
CA MET A 100 -4.93 5.39 -11.45
C MET A 100 -5.71 4.21 -12.04
N ILE A 101 -6.71 3.70 -11.32
CA ILE A 101 -7.49 2.52 -11.73
C ILE A 101 -8.58 2.84 -12.79
N GLN A 102 -8.76 4.10 -13.19
CA GLN A 102 -9.79 4.50 -14.16
C GLN A 102 -9.48 4.07 -15.60
N ARG A 103 -8.29 3.56 -15.89
CA ARG A 103 -7.88 3.09 -17.22
C ARG A 103 -6.86 1.97 -17.13
N ASP A 104 -6.74 1.17 -18.18
CA ASP A 104 -5.68 0.17 -18.35
C ASP A 104 -5.50 -0.76 -17.12
N THR A 105 -6.61 -1.08 -16.45
CA THR A 105 -6.62 -1.77 -15.15
C THR A 105 -7.44 -3.05 -15.25
N ILE A 106 -6.88 -4.14 -14.72
CA ILE A 106 -7.58 -5.43 -14.62
C ILE A 106 -8.21 -5.52 -13.23
N PHE A 107 -9.51 -5.74 -13.17
CA PHE A 107 -10.23 -6.00 -11.92
C PHE A 107 -10.51 -7.50 -11.76
N THR A 108 -10.36 -8.01 -10.55
CA THR A 108 -10.59 -9.42 -10.21
C THR A 108 -11.59 -9.55 -9.06
N ASN A 109 -12.65 -10.34 -9.26
CA ASN A 109 -13.73 -10.60 -8.30
C ASN A 109 -14.49 -9.34 -7.83
N VAL A 110 -14.61 -8.34 -8.69
CA VAL A 110 -15.50 -7.18 -8.49
C VAL A 110 -16.90 -7.48 -9.01
N ALA A 111 -17.89 -6.70 -8.59
CA ALA A 111 -19.19 -6.66 -9.22
C ALA A 111 -19.11 -5.89 -10.55
N VAL A 112 -20.17 -5.97 -11.35
CA VAL A 112 -20.32 -5.14 -12.56
C VAL A 112 -21.70 -4.50 -12.62
N THR A 113 -21.77 -3.27 -13.15
CA THR A 113 -23.03 -2.55 -13.40
C THR A 113 -23.74 -3.10 -14.64
N SER A 114 -24.95 -2.59 -14.94
CA SER A 114 -25.68 -2.94 -16.16
C SER A 114 -24.95 -2.53 -17.43
N ASP A 115 -24.08 -1.52 -17.34
CA ASP A 115 -23.28 -0.99 -18.45
C ASP A 115 -21.90 -1.67 -18.53
N HIS A 116 -21.71 -2.77 -17.79
CA HIS A 116 -20.46 -3.54 -17.70
C HIS A 116 -19.27 -2.79 -17.08
N GLU A 117 -19.55 -1.77 -16.26
CA GLU A 117 -18.51 -1.06 -15.50
C GLU A 117 -18.20 -1.78 -14.18
N PRO A 118 -16.92 -1.86 -13.75
CA PRO A 118 -16.53 -2.41 -12.45
C PRO A 118 -17.22 -1.69 -11.27
N TRP A 119 -17.63 -2.46 -10.25
CA TRP A 119 -18.24 -1.93 -9.03
C TRP A 119 -17.77 -2.69 -7.78
N TRP A 120 -17.67 -1.99 -6.64
CA TRP A 120 -17.33 -2.58 -5.34
C TRP A 120 -17.91 -1.75 -4.19
N GLU A 121 -17.95 -2.36 -3.00
CA GLU A 121 -18.42 -1.71 -1.78
C GLU A 121 -17.59 -0.45 -1.47
N GLY A 122 -18.30 0.67 -1.24
CA GLY A 122 -17.69 1.97 -0.95
C GLY A 122 -17.48 2.85 -2.18
N LEU A 123 -17.84 2.39 -3.39
CA LEU A 123 -17.92 3.25 -4.56
C LEU A 123 -19.21 4.11 -4.49
N PRO A 124 -19.14 5.45 -4.63
CA PRO A 124 -20.28 6.34 -4.37
C PRO A 124 -21.32 6.37 -5.49
N SER A 125 -20.99 5.89 -6.68
CA SER A 125 -21.86 5.92 -7.86
C SER A 125 -21.95 4.54 -8.53
N GLY A 126 -23.00 4.35 -9.31
CA GLY A 126 -23.31 3.08 -9.96
C GLY A 126 -24.13 2.15 -9.06
N THR A 127 -24.77 1.17 -9.68
CA THR A 127 -25.50 0.10 -9.00
C THR A 127 -25.03 -1.23 -9.58
N PRO A 128 -24.57 -2.17 -8.75
CA PRO A 128 -24.14 -3.47 -9.25
C PRO A 128 -25.35 -4.22 -9.80
N ALA A 129 -25.23 -4.69 -11.05
CA ALA A 129 -26.21 -5.55 -11.69
C ALA A 129 -25.87 -7.03 -11.45
N PHE A 130 -24.57 -7.37 -11.46
CA PHE A 130 -24.08 -8.72 -11.20
C PHE A 130 -23.01 -8.71 -10.11
N ASP A 131 -23.07 -9.70 -9.22
CA ASP A 131 -22.06 -9.92 -8.19
C ASP A 131 -20.78 -10.54 -8.77
N TRP A 132 -19.74 -10.65 -7.94
CA TRP A 132 -18.44 -11.22 -8.32
C TRP A 132 -18.48 -12.69 -8.74
N ARG A 133 -19.61 -13.39 -8.52
CA ARG A 133 -19.85 -14.77 -8.97
C ARG A 133 -20.66 -14.81 -10.28
N GLY A 134 -21.01 -13.65 -10.85
CA GLY A 134 -21.80 -13.52 -12.07
C GLY A 134 -23.31 -13.71 -11.89
N ARG A 135 -23.82 -13.70 -10.65
CA ARG A 135 -25.26 -13.77 -10.37
C ARG A 135 -25.86 -12.37 -10.40
N PRO A 136 -27.14 -12.19 -10.76
CA PRO A 136 -27.83 -10.94 -10.50
C PRO A 136 -27.65 -10.53 -9.04
N TYR A 137 -27.23 -9.30 -8.79
CA TYR A 137 -26.90 -8.86 -7.45
C TYR A 137 -28.17 -8.76 -6.60
N ASP A 138 -28.14 -9.46 -5.46
CA ASP A 138 -29.13 -9.36 -4.39
C ASP A 138 -28.36 -9.30 -3.06
N PRO A 139 -28.50 -8.20 -2.28
CA PRO A 139 -27.83 -8.04 -1.00
C PRO A 139 -28.06 -9.18 0.00
N ILE A 140 -29.14 -9.97 -0.14
CA ILE A 140 -29.40 -11.13 0.73
C ILE A 140 -28.30 -12.21 0.60
N ASN A 141 -27.60 -12.22 -0.54
CA ASN A 141 -26.57 -13.21 -0.86
C ASN A 141 -25.14 -12.77 -0.46
N GLY A 142 -25.01 -11.63 0.23
CA GLY A 142 -23.74 -11.07 0.68
C GLY A 142 -23.25 -9.88 -0.16
N PRO A 143 -21.95 -9.54 -0.07
CA PRO A 143 -21.40 -8.38 -0.78
C PRO A 143 -21.38 -8.62 -2.30
N ALA A 144 -21.52 -7.54 -3.06
CA ALA A 144 -21.46 -7.56 -4.52
C ALA A 144 -20.05 -7.87 -5.01
N ALA A 145 -19.01 -7.27 -4.41
CA ALA A 145 -17.62 -7.63 -4.69
C ALA A 145 -17.06 -8.55 -3.60
N HIS A 146 -16.09 -9.39 -3.95
CA HIS A 146 -15.40 -10.18 -2.94
C HIS A 146 -14.64 -9.24 -1.97
N PRO A 147 -14.62 -9.49 -0.64
CA PRO A 147 -13.91 -8.61 0.32
C PRO A 147 -12.40 -8.47 0.06
N ASN A 148 -11.80 -9.43 -0.66
CA ASN A 148 -10.42 -9.40 -1.13
C ASN A 148 -10.32 -9.25 -2.66
N SER A 149 -11.32 -8.66 -3.32
CA SER A 149 -11.25 -8.31 -4.73
C SER A 149 -10.14 -7.30 -4.99
N ARG A 150 -9.57 -7.33 -6.21
CA ARG A 150 -8.30 -6.67 -6.52
C ARG A 150 -8.40 -5.84 -7.78
N PHE A 151 -7.57 -4.82 -7.84
CA PHE A 151 -7.17 -4.17 -9.08
C PHE A 151 -5.71 -4.52 -9.39
N THR A 152 -5.37 -4.62 -10.66
CA THR A 152 -3.99 -4.73 -11.17
C THR A 152 -3.76 -3.61 -12.16
N THR A 153 -2.85 -2.70 -11.85
CA THR A 153 -2.60 -1.50 -12.67
C THR A 153 -1.10 -1.17 -12.73
N ARG A 154 -0.67 -0.43 -13.76
CA ARG A 154 0.73 -0.04 -13.92
C ARG A 154 1.11 1.03 -12.91
N ALA A 155 2.32 0.93 -12.35
CA ALA A 155 2.75 1.85 -11.29
C ALA A 155 2.79 3.32 -11.75
N GLU A 156 3.20 3.55 -13.00
CA GLU A 156 3.29 4.88 -13.63
C GLU A 156 1.94 5.61 -13.75
N GLN A 157 0.82 4.90 -13.59
CA GLN A 157 -0.50 5.53 -13.60
C GLN A 157 -0.85 6.23 -12.29
N ASN A 158 -0.11 5.95 -11.20
CA ASN A 158 -0.29 6.62 -9.93
C ASN A 158 0.14 8.10 -10.05
N PRO A 159 -0.76 9.06 -9.77
CA PRO A 159 -0.41 10.48 -9.81
C PRO A 159 0.75 10.89 -8.89
N ALA A 160 0.99 10.11 -7.83
CA ALA A 160 2.08 10.30 -6.87
C ALA A 160 3.31 9.42 -7.17
N TRP A 161 3.39 8.77 -8.33
CA TRP A 161 4.53 7.91 -8.68
C TRP A 161 5.84 8.72 -8.70
N SER A 162 6.85 8.22 -7.98
CA SER A 162 8.15 8.89 -7.87
C SER A 162 8.96 8.72 -9.15
N GLU A 163 9.65 9.76 -9.58
CA GLU A 163 10.64 9.68 -10.68
C GLU A 163 11.80 8.74 -10.37
N HIS A 164 12.12 8.54 -9.09
CA HIS A 164 13.16 7.63 -8.62
C HIS A 164 12.72 6.16 -8.55
N SER A 165 11.46 5.85 -8.88
CA SER A 165 10.95 4.47 -8.84
C SER A 165 11.67 3.51 -9.80
N ARG A 166 12.40 4.05 -10.79
CA ARG A 166 13.21 3.30 -11.76
C ARG A 166 14.71 3.48 -11.59
N ASP A 167 15.14 4.19 -10.56
CA ASP A 167 16.56 4.34 -10.29
C ASP A 167 17.14 2.96 -9.94
N PRO A 168 18.12 2.43 -10.70
CA PRO A 168 18.71 1.14 -10.41
C PRO A 168 19.48 1.11 -9.08
N MET A 169 19.92 2.27 -8.58
CA MET A 169 20.50 2.39 -7.23
C MET A 169 19.43 2.45 -6.14
N GLY A 170 18.20 2.78 -6.51
CA GLY A 170 17.09 2.99 -5.59
C GLY A 170 17.15 4.31 -4.85
N VAL A 171 16.53 4.34 -3.67
CA VAL A 171 16.42 5.54 -2.82
C VAL A 171 17.00 5.32 -1.43
N PRO A 172 17.64 6.32 -0.80
CA PRO A 172 18.26 6.16 0.51
C PRO A 172 17.22 6.19 1.63
N ILE A 173 17.10 5.10 2.37
CA ILE A 173 16.13 4.94 3.47
C ILE A 173 16.58 5.72 4.71
N THR A 174 15.72 6.64 5.14
CA THR A 174 15.89 7.48 6.33
C THR A 174 15.32 6.82 7.58
N ALA A 175 14.18 6.12 7.46
CA ALA A 175 13.58 5.38 8.56
C ALA A 175 12.82 4.14 8.09
N ILE A 176 12.77 3.13 8.97
CA ILE A 176 11.95 1.93 8.82
C ILE A 176 10.82 2.00 9.84
N LEU A 177 9.59 1.85 9.37
CA LEU A 177 8.38 1.88 10.19
C LEU A 177 7.81 0.48 10.32
N PHE A 178 7.38 0.15 11.52
CA PHE A 178 6.63 -1.06 11.83
C PHE A 178 5.28 -0.65 12.40
N GLY A 179 4.19 -1.23 11.91
CA GLY A 179 2.88 -1.01 12.50
C GLY A 179 1.86 -2.08 12.15
N GLY A 180 0.70 -2.00 12.80
CA GLY A 180 -0.40 -2.94 12.63
C GLY A 180 -1.66 -2.45 13.34
N ARG A 181 -2.77 -3.19 13.16
CA ARG A 181 -4.03 -2.86 13.82
C ARG A 181 -3.99 -3.30 15.28
N ARG A 182 -4.12 -2.33 16.19
CA ARG A 182 -4.15 -2.54 17.65
C ARG A 182 -5.19 -1.62 18.27
N ALA A 183 -6.27 -2.19 18.80
CA ALA A 183 -7.29 -1.41 19.51
C ALA A 183 -6.78 -0.79 20.83
N HIS A 184 -5.81 -1.43 21.48
CA HIS A 184 -5.32 -1.04 22.81
C HIS A 184 -3.79 -1.25 22.96
N VAL A 185 -3.21 -0.63 24.01
CA VAL A 185 -1.83 -0.79 24.51
C VAL A 185 -0.74 -0.12 23.68
N ALA A 186 -0.82 -0.14 22.35
CA ALA A 186 0.15 0.55 21.50
C ALA A 186 -0.16 2.05 21.43
N PRO A 187 0.83 2.95 21.64
CA PRO A 187 0.66 4.38 21.35
C PRO A 187 0.59 4.61 19.83
N LEU A 188 0.19 5.81 19.42
CA LEU A 188 0.08 6.18 18.00
C LEU A 188 1.42 6.05 17.25
N VAL A 189 2.51 6.55 17.85
CA VAL A 189 3.87 6.46 17.32
C VAL A 189 4.86 6.48 18.49
N TYR A 190 5.95 5.71 18.37
CA TYR A 190 7.10 5.77 19.26
C TYR A 190 8.36 5.38 18.49
N GLU A 191 9.51 5.87 18.95
CA GLU A 191 10.81 5.60 18.33
C GLU A 191 11.57 4.51 19.11
N ALA A 192 12.30 3.66 18.39
CA ALA A 192 13.17 2.69 19.01
C ALA A 192 14.44 3.36 19.57
N LYS A 193 14.81 3.01 20.82
CA LYS A 193 16.01 3.52 21.50
C LYS A 193 17.34 3.30 20.75
N ASN A 194 17.41 2.26 19.92
CA ASN A 194 18.56 1.89 19.09
C ASN A 194 18.15 0.77 18.11
N TRP A 195 19.08 0.37 17.24
CA TRP A 195 18.85 -0.67 16.22
C TRP A 195 18.40 -2.01 16.80
N ALA A 196 19.06 -2.52 17.84
CA ALA A 196 18.69 -3.80 18.46
C ALA A 196 17.27 -3.77 19.03
N HIS A 197 16.88 -2.66 19.65
CA HIS A 197 15.50 -2.45 20.09
C HIS A 197 14.53 -2.34 18.90
N GLY A 198 14.92 -1.71 17.80
CA GLY A 198 14.11 -1.64 16.57
C GLY A 198 13.84 -3.01 15.97
N VAL A 199 14.86 -3.88 15.90
CA VAL A 199 14.69 -5.29 15.48
C VAL A 199 13.71 -6.02 16.41
N LEU A 200 13.85 -5.85 17.73
CA LEU A 200 12.91 -6.43 18.69
C LEU A 200 11.47 -5.91 18.49
N THR A 201 11.29 -4.61 18.26
CA THR A 201 9.98 -4.01 17.93
C THR A 201 9.37 -4.65 16.69
N GLY A 202 10.15 -4.83 15.62
CA GLY A 202 9.70 -5.52 14.41
C GLY A 202 9.32 -6.98 14.66
N CYS A 203 10.13 -7.73 15.43
CA CYS A 203 9.82 -9.11 15.79
C CYS A 203 8.58 -9.26 16.68
N ALA A 204 8.31 -8.28 17.55
CA ALA A 204 7.17 -8.26 18.46
C ALA A 204 5.89 -7.71 17.82
N LEU A 205 5.89 -7.41 16.52
CA LEU A 205 4.75 -6.85 15.82
C LEU A 205 3.56 -7.82 15.88
N ALA A 206 2.48 -7.38 16.53
CA ALA A 206 1.20 -8.07 16.54
C ALA A 206 0.14 -7.19 15.89
N SER A 207 -0.74 -7.81 15.10
CA SER A 207 -1.88 -7.15 14.46
C SER A 207 -3.10 -8.05 14.55
N GLU A 208 -4.28 -7.44 14.68
CA GLU A 208 -5.56 -8.14 14.56
C GLU A 208 -5.66 -8.84 13.19
N THR A 209 -6.26 -10.03 13.18
CA THR A 209 -6.46 -10.84 11.96
C THR A 209 -7.35 -10.12 10.95
N THR A 210 -6.91 -10.06 9.70
CA THR A 210 -7.66 -9.49 8.58
C THR A 210 -8.14 -10.58 7.63
N ALA A 211 -9.14 -10.28 6.79
CA ALA A 211 -9.69 -11.23 5.82
C ALA A 211 -8.63 -11.78 4.83
N ALA A 212 -7.57 -11.01 4.57
CA ALA A 212 -6.45 -11.43 3.72
C ALA A 212 -5.63 -12.58 4.33
N ALA A 213 -5.64 -12.73 5.66
CA ALA A 213 -4.87 -13.76 6.37
C ALA A 213 -5.71 -14.98 6.78
N SER A 214 -7.03 -14.82 6.97
CA SER A 214 -7.87 -15.90 7.51
C SER A 214 -8.43 -16.85 6.47
N GLY A 215 -8.44 -16.49 5.17
CA GLY A 215 -9.01 -17.32 4.10
C GLY A 215 -10.48 -17.71 4.29
N LYS A 216 -11.17 -17.13 5.28
CA LYS A 216 -12.57 -17.38 5.57
C LYS A 216 -13.41 -16.37 4.79
N THR A 217 -14.02 -16.87 3.73
CA THR A 217 -15.17 -16.29 3.02
C THR A 217 -16.39 -16.26 3.91
#